data_AF-A0A4Y2NQV8-F1
#
_entry.id   AF-A0A4Y2NQV8-F1
#
_cell.length_a   1.000
_cell.length_b   1.000
_cell.length_c   1.000
_cell.angle_alpha   90.00
_cell.angle_beta   90.00
_cell.angle_gamma   90.00
#
_symmetry.space_group_name_H-M   'P 1'
#
loop_
_entity.id
_entity.type
_entity.pdbx_description
1 polymer ?
#
loop_
_entity_poly.entity_id
_entity_poly.type
_entity_poly.pdbx_seq_one_letter_code
_entity_poly.pdbx_strand_id
1 'polypeptide(L)'
;MKTLCKTRERFYWDGLRADFERWCRECQACGARKGPKTEQGKSVTGRTPAEMFPDRKLRFPCDILFGRPREMLSSPTNSEARLGNVQASAGEQVKLSRERIMTRYDSRGTNYHFKEGNLVWMYNPKYRRGLSAKLQQSWEGPYTVVKKLNDVVYRVQRSPYAKPKVIHINRLAPYRTTHHSSM
;
A
#
# COMPACT_ATOMS: atom_id res chain seq x y z
N MET A 1 17.27 21.82 3.26
CA MET A 1 15.92 22.41 3.41
C MET A 1 15.70 23.41 2.29
N LYS A 2 14.58 23.36 1.57
CA LYS A 2 14.32 24.25 0.42
C LYS A 2 14.27 25.75 0.81
N THR A 3 13.84 26.07 2.03
CA THR A 3 13.80 27.42 2.59
C THR A 3 15.20 28.00 2.79
N LEU A 4 16.09 27.26 3.43
CA LEU A 4 17.47 27.68 3.66
C LEU A 4 18.24 27.92 2.35
N CYS A 5 18.01 27.10 1.31
CA CYS A 5 18.63 27.31 0.00
C CYS A 5 18.21 28.65 -0.62
N LYS A 6 16.91 29.01 -0.56
CA LYS A 6 16.40 30.28 -1.09
C LYS A 6 16.90 31.49 -0.30
N THR A 7 17.03 31.39 1.02
CA THR A 7 17.53 32.52 1.82
C THR A 7 19.01 32.77 1.57
N ARG A 8 19.81 31.72 1.38
CA ARG A 8 21.24 31.83 1.06
C ARG A 8 21.52 32.54 -0.27
N GLU A 9 20.54 32.65 -1.16
CA GLU A 9 20.67 33.42 -2.40
C GLU A 9 20.66 34.93 -2.18
N ARG A 10 20.17 35.42 -1.02
CA ARG A 10 19.96 36.85 -0.76
C ARG A 10 20.58 37.37 0.53
N PHE A 11 20.81 36.50 1.52
CA PHE A 11 21.31 36.92 2.83
C PHE A 11 22.36 35.96 3.37
N TYR A 12 23.33 36.49 4.10
CA TYR A 12 24.41 35.76 4.75
C TYR A 12 24.75 36.37 6.10
N TRP A 13 24.89 35.52 7.12
CA TRP A 13 25.50 35.84 8.42
C TRP A 13 25.99 34.56 9.09
N ASP A 14 26.86 34.68 10.09
CA ASP A 14 27.37 33.54 10.82
C ASP A 14 26.27 32.86 11.64
N GLY A 15 26.20 31.53 11.60
CA GLY A 15 25.11 30.78 12.23
C GLY A 15 23.77 30.79 11.49
N LEU A 16 23.66 31.39 10.30
CA LEU A 16 22.41 31.44 9.50
C LEU A 16 21.72 30.09 9.35
N ARG A 17 22.50 29.01 9.19
CA ARG A 17 21.95 27.65 9.11
C ARG A 17 21.29 27.21 10.42
N ALA A 18 21.93 27.45 11.55
CA ALA A 18 21.41 27.09 12.86
C ALA A 18 20.14 27.88 13.18
N ASP A 19 20.10 29.17 12.83
CA ASP A 19 18.93 30.02 13.05
C ASP A 19 17.75 29.62 12.17
N PHE A 20 17.99 29.32 10.88
CA PHE A 20 16.94 28.79 10.01
C PHE A 20 16.42 27.43 10.46
N GLU A 21 17.29 26.54 10.94
CA GLU A 21 16.90 25.26 11.50
C GLU A 21 16.08 25.42 12.78
N ARG A 22 16.47 26.33 13.67
CA ARG A 22 15.75 26.68 14.90
C ARG A 22 14.37 27.25 14.58
N TRP A 23 14.31 28.25 13.71
CA TRP A 23 13.06 28.88 13.27
C TRP A 23 12.12 27.87 12.59
N CYS A 24 12.65 26.98 11.74
CA CYS A 24 11.83 25.93 11.10
C CYS A 24 11.36 24.83 12.07
N ARG A 25 11.99 24.67 13.24
CA ARG A 25 11.55 23.75 14.30
C ARG A 25 10.47 24.38 15.18
N GLU A 26 10.63 25.66 15.52
CA GLU A 26 9.71 26.41 16.40
C GLU A 26 8.50 27.00 15.66
N CYS A 27 8.55 27.08 14.33
CA CYS A 27 7.46 27.64 13.54
C CYS A 27 6.17 26.79 13.67
N GLN A 28 5.20 27.30 14.41
CA GLN A 28 3.90 26.67 14.64
C GLN A 28 3.15 26.34 13.33
N ALA A 29 3.23 27.23 12.32
CA ALA A 29 2.61 27.01 11.01
C ALA A 29 3.28 25.89 10.18
N CYS A 30 4.60 25.71 10.31
CA CYS A 30 5.32 24.61 9.67
C CYS A 30 5.18 23.30 10.46
N GLY A 31 5.18 23.38 11.79
CA GLY A 31 4.97 22.27 12.72
C GLY A 31 3.58 21.66 12.56
N ALA A 32 2.54 22.49 12.47
CA ALA A 32 1.16 22.04 12.27
C ALA A 32 0.93 21.32 10.92
N ARG A 33 1.73 21.64 9.90
CA ARG A 33 1.68 20.96 8.59
C ARG A 33 2.52 19.68 8.54
N LYS A 34 3.52 19.56 9.40
CA LYS A 34 4.29 18.32 9.56
C LYS A 34 3.46 17.39 10.42
N GLY A 35 2.80 16.42 9.78
CA GLY A 35 2.18 15.32 10.52
C GLY A 35 3.20 14.64 11.45
N PRO A 36 2.73 13.90 12.47
CA PRO A 36 3.62 13.16 13.35
C PRO A 36 4.61 12.37 12.50
N LYS A 37 5.89 12.43 12.86
CA LYS A 37 6.90 11.52 12.29
C LYS A 37 6.47 10.11 12.66
N THR A 38 5.60 9.51 11.84
CA THR A 38 5.45 8.07 11.83
C THR A 38 6.85 7.56 11.53
N GLU A 39 7.33 6.59 12.30
CA GLU A 39 8.53 5.84 11.96
C GLU A 39 8.22 5.07 10.66
N GLN A 40 8.24 5.80 9.55
CA GLN A 40 7.98 5.33 8.20
C GLN A 40 9.16 4.43 7.83
N GLY A 41 9.03 3.17 8.23
CA GLY A 41 10.10 2.19 8.09
C GLY A 41 9.94 0.96 8.96
N LYS A 42 9.06 0.96 9.98
CA LYS A 42 8.74 -0.28 10.69
C LYS A 42 7.73 -1.06 9.84
N SER A 43 8.23 -2.15 9.24
CA SER A 43 7.45 -3.23 8.62
C SER A 43 6.30 -3.65 9.54
N VAL A 44 5.30 -4.36 8.99
CA VAL A 44 4.18 -4.92 9.79
C VAL A 44 4.66 -5.70 11.02
N THR A 45 5.85 -6.32 10.94
CA THR A 45 6.49 -7.07 12.03
C THR A 45 7.19 -6.19 13.08
N GLY A 46 7.38 -4.90 12.83
CA GLY A 46 8.16 -4.01 13.69
C GLY A 46 9.66 -4.31 13.74
N ARG A 47 10.12 -5.26 12.90
CA ARG A 47 11.48 -5.83 12.87
C ARG A 47 12.04 -5.80 11.46
N THR A 48 13.34 -5.60 11.33
CA THR A 48 13.98 -5.72 10.02
C THR A 48 14.05 -7.19 9.59
N PRO A 49 13.98 -7.51 8.29
CA PRO A 49 14.13 -8.90 7.83
C PRO A 49 15.41 -9.55 8.34
N ALA A 50 16.51 -8.80 8.45
CA ALA A 50 17.80 -9.29 8.98
C ALA A 50 17.74 -9.72 10.45
N GLU A 51 16.84 -9.17 11.27
CA GLU A 51 16.63 -9.59 12.66
C GLU A 51 15.82 -10.89 12.78
N MET A 52 15.13 -11.32 11.71
CA MET A 52 14.27 -12.51 11.73
C MET A 52 15.00 -13.80 11.35
N PHE A 53 16.24 -13.72 10.84
CA PHE A 53 17.01 -14.89 10.40
C PHE A 53 18.11 -15.25 11.40
N PRO A 54 18.35 -16.56 11.66
CA PRO A 54 19.34 -17.03 12.63
C PRO A 54 20.78 -16.70 12.25
N ASP A 55 21.07 -16.61 10.95
CA ASP A 55 22.44 -16.51 10.47
C ASP A 55 22.74 -15.18 9.80
N ARG A 56 23.74 -14.52 10.40
CA ARG A 56 24.43 -13.28 9.99
C ARG A 56 23.62 -12.00 10.19
N LYS A 57 23.90 -11.35 11.32
CA LYS A 57 23.95 -9.87 11.35
C LYS A 57 24.64 -9.40 10.06
N LEU A 58 23.96 -8.59 9.25
CA LEU A 58 24.48 -8.07 7.99
C LEU A 58 25.94 -7.63 8.18
N ARG A 59 26.84 -8.09 7.30
CA ARG A 59 28.23 -7.63 7.30
C ARG A 59 28.29 -6.29 6.61
N PHE A 60 28.69 -5.26 7.34
CA PHE A 60 28.92 -3.94 6.76
C PHE A 60 30.28 -3.91 6.05
N PRO A 61 30.50 -3.01 5.08
CA PRO A 61 31.80 -2.86 4.42
C PRO A 61 32.97 -2.70 5.42
N CYS A 62 32.75 -2.01 6.55
CA CYS A 62 33.72 -1.93 7.63
C CYS A 62 34.01 -3.28 8.32
N ASP A 63 33.01 -4.15 8.50
CA ASP A 63 33.21 -5.50 9.07
C ASP A 63 34.06 -6.40 8.16
N ILE A 64 34.04 -6.14 6.85
CA ILE A 64 34.85 -6.86 5.85
C ILE A 64 36.29 -6.33 5.87
N LEU A 65 36.45 -5.00 5.94
CA LEU A 65 37.77 -4.34 5.88
C LEU A 65 38.57 -4.45 7.19
N PHE A 66 37.91 -4.35 8.34
CA PHE A 66 38.58 -4.26 9.64
C PHE A 66 38.37 -5.51 10.52
N GLY A 67 37.54 -6.46 10.07
CA GLY A 67 37.10 -7.59 10.88
C GLY A 67 36.13 -7.15 11.99
N ARG A 68 35.36 -8.09 12.53
CA ARG A 68 34.59 -7.83 13.76
C ARG A 68 35.41 -8.17 14.99
N PRO A 69 35.38 -7.33 16.04
CA PRO A 69 35.80 -7.75 17.36
C PRO A 69 35.08 -9.05 17.70
N ARG A 70 35.78 -10.02 18.27
CA ARG A 70 35.19 -11.29 18.71
C ARG A 70 34.16 -10.94 19.80
N GLU A 71 32.88 -10.89 19.44
CA GLU A 71 31.81 -10.86 20.43
C GLU A 71 32.05 -12.08 21.33
N MET A 72 32.32 -11.83 22.61
CA MET A 72 32.49 -12.84 23.65
C MET A 72 31.29 -13.77 23.54
N LEU A 73 31.54 -15.00 23.05
CA LEU A 73 30.51 -15.94 22.63
C LEU A 73 29.47 -16.05 23.74
N SER A 74 28.33 -15.38 23.54
CA SER A 74 27.17 -15.66 24.35
C SER A 74 26.84 -17.12 24.10
N SER A 75 26.65 -17.90 25.17
CA SER A 75 26.30 -19.32 25.08
C SER A 75 25.24 -19.54 23.99
N PRO A 76 25.39 -20.55 23.11
CA PRO A 76 24.49 -20.79 21.97
C PRO A 76 23.01 -20.88 22.37
N THR A 77 22.75 -21.31 23.60
CA THR A 77 21.41 -21.35 24.22
C THR A 77 20.70 -20.00 24.31
N ASN A 78 21.42 -18.89 24.51
CA ASN A 78 20.81 -17.57 24.64
C ASN A 78 20.46 -16.93 23.28
N SER A 79 21.14 -17.30 22.19
CA SER A 79 20.87 -16.76 20.85
C SER A 79 19.62 -17.34 20.21
N GLU A 80 19.41 -18.65 20.34
CA GLU A 80 18.26 -19.35 19.75
C GLU A 80 16.95 -18.97 20.44
N ALA A 81 16.96 -18.93 21.77
CA ALA A 81 15.80 -18.50 22.55
C ALA A 81 15.41 -17.04 22.24
N ARG A 82 16.39 -16.15 22.09
CA ARG A 82 16.14 -14.75 21.70
C ARG A 82 15.55 -14.64 20.30
N LEU A 83 16.04 -15.43 19.35
CA LEU A 83 15.51 -15.46 17.98
C LEU A 83 14.07 -16.00 17.95
N GLY A 84 13.80 -17.09 18.68
CA GLY A 84 12.45 -17.64 18.82
C GLY A 84 11.46 -16.59 19.33
N ASN A 85 11.86 -15.80 20.33
CA ASN A 85 11.04 -14.70 20.84
C ASN A 85 10.83 -13.57 19.82
N VAL A 86 11.87 -13.22 19.04
CA VAL A 86 11.76 -12.22 17.96
C VAL A 86 10.82 -12.70 16.85
N GLN A 87 10.92 -13.97 16.46
CA GLN A 87 10.04 -14.56 15.44
C GLN A 87 8.60 -14.68 15.94
N ALA A 88 8.40 -15.09 17.19
CA ALA A 88 7.07 -15.19 17.81
C ALA A 88 6.38 -13.82 17.89
N SER A 89 7.08 -12.80 18.41
CA SER A 89 6.55 -11.43 18.49
C SER A 89 6.27 -10.83 17.09
N ALA A 90 7.14 -11.09 16.11
CA ALA A 90 6.89 -10.68 14.73
C ALA A 90 5.64 -11.37 14.14
N GLY A 91 5.45 -12.66 14.42
CA GLY A 91 4.27 -13.43 14.01
C GLY A 91 2.97 -12.88 14.60
N GLU A 92 2.98 -12.53 15.89
CA GLU A 92 1.83 -11.93 16.56
C GLU A 92 1.47 -10.56 15.96
N GLN A 93 2.45 -9.71 15.68
CA GLN A 93 2.22 -8.42 15.02
C GLN A 93 1.62 -8.58 13.62
N VAL A 94 2.09 -9.58 12.85
CA VAL A 94 1.51 -9.92 11.54
C VAL A 94 0.06 -10.37 11.67
N LYS A 95 -0.25 -11.19 12.68
CA LYS A 95 -1.62 -11.64 12.95
C LYS A 95 -2.54 -10.46 13.29
N LEU A 96 -2.15 -9.62 14.24
CA LEU A 96 -2.92 -8.43 14.64
C LEU A 96 -3.09 -7.45 13.48
N SER A 97 -2.04 -7.23 12.70
CA SER A 97 -2.12 -6.38 11.52
C SER A 97 -3.04 -6.97 10.45
N ARG A 98 -3.00 -8.29 10.24
CA ARG A 98 -3.89 -8.98 9.31
C ARG A 98 -5.35 -8.78 9.71
N GLU A 99 -5.68 -8.94 10.98
CA GLU A 99 -7.02 -8.71 11.52
C GLU A 99 -7.48 -7.26 11.27
N ARG A 100 -6.65 -6.27 11.62
CA ARG A 100 -6.95 -4.84 11.39
C ARG A 100 -7.17 -4.51 9.90
N ILE A 101 -6.33 -5.07 9.02
CA ILE A 101 -6.44 -4.88 7.57
C ILE A 101 -7.72 -5.54 7.05
N MET A 102 -8.04 -6.75 7.51
CA MET A 102 -9.24 -7.49 7.13
C MET A 102 -10.50 -6.70 7.51
N THR A 103 -10.64 -6.27 8.76
CA THR A 103 -11.80 -5.48 9.20
C THR A 103 -11.96 -4.17 8.41
N ARG A 104 -10.85 -3.50 8.09
CA ARG A 104 -10.88 -2.29 7.25
C ARG A 104 -11.29 -2.59 5.81
N TYR A 105 -10.87 -3.73 5.27
CA TYR A 105 -11.21 -4.12 3.90
C TYR A 105 -12.68 -4.53 3.81
N ASP A 106 -13.15 -5.37 4.73
CA ASP A 106 -14.52 -5.87 4.75
C ASP A 106 -15.54 -4.73 4.97
N SER A 107 -15.23 -3.77 5.86
CA SER A 107 -16.09 -2.58 6.06
C SER A 107 -16.20 -1.66 4.83
N ARG A 108 -15.26 -1.75 3.88
CA ARG A 108 -15.29 -0.99 2.61
C ARG A 108 -15.89 -1.79 1.45
N GLY A 109 -16.29 -3.04 1.69
CA GLY A 109 -16.92 -3.88 0.68
C GLY A 109 -18.23 -3.28 0.18
N THR A 110 -18.41 -3.19 -1.13
CA THR A 110 -19.68 -2.81 -1.73
C THR A 110 -20.65 -4.00 -1.69
N ASN A 111 -21.84 -3.82 -1.12
CA ASN A 111 -22.87 -4.85 -0.98
C ASN A 111 -23.67 -5.11 -2.28
N TYR A 112 -23.02 -5.09 -3.44
CA TYR A 112 -23.71 -5.42 -4.68
C TYR A 112 -23.86 -6.94 -4.80
N HIS A 113 -25.05 -7.40 -5.13
CA HIS A 113 -25.30 -8.80 -5.47
C HIS A 113 -25.99 -8.84 -6.82
N PHE A 114 -25.36 -9.50 -7.79
CA PHE A 114 -25.90 -9.63 -9.14
C PHE A 114 -26.54 -11.00 -9.31
N LYS A 115 -27.73 -11.03 -9.91
CA LYS A 115 -28.39 -12.26 -10.36
C LYS A 115 -27.98 -12.54 -11.81
N GLU A 116 -28.09 -13.80 -12.21
CA GLU A 116 -27.90 -14.19 -13.62
C GLU A 116 -28.92 -13.45 -14.49
N GLY A 117 -28.48 -12.95 -15.64
CA GLY A 117 -29.26 -12.08 -16.53
C GLY A 117 -29.14 -10.58 -16.26
N ASN A 118 -28.61 -10.15 -15.11
CA ASN A 118 -28.44 -8.72 -14.84
C ASN A 118 -27.42 -8.06 -15.78
N LEU A 119 -27.72 -6.83 -16.21
CA LEU A 119 -26.79 -5.99 -16.95
C LEU A 119 -25.83 -5.27 -16.00
N VAL A 120 -24.55 -5.32 -16.34
CA VAL A 120 -23.45 -4.74 -15.55
C VAL A 120 -22.45 -4.03 -16.45
N TRP A 121 -21.83 -2.97 -15.92
CA TRP A 121 -20.62 -2.37 -16.45
C TRP A 121 -19.39 -3.12 -15.95
N MET A 122 -18.38 -3.27 -16.80
CA MET A 122 -17.10 -3.91 -16.50
C MET A 122 -15.98 -2.87 -16.54
N TYR A 123 -15.22 -2.73 -15.46
CA TYR A 123 -14.04 -1.88 -15.41
C TYR A 123 -12.85 -2.52 -16.15
N ASN A 124 -12.39 -1.87 -17.20
CA ASN A 124 -11.24 -2.26 -18.01
C ASN A 124 -10.24 -1.09 -18.11
N PRO A 125 -9.18 -1.04 -17.29
CA PRO A 125 -8.20 0.05 -17.29
C PRO A 125 -7.22 0.00 -18.48
N LYS A 126 -7.61 -0.58 -19.62
CA LYS A 126 -6.77 -0.68 -20.81
C LYS A 126 -6.79 0.63 -21.58
N TYR A 127 -5.66 1.33 -21.59
CA TYR A 127 -5.50 2.55 -22.38
C TYR A 127 -5.20 2.22 -23.84
N ARG A 128 -5.90 2.87 -24.77
CA ARG A 128 -5.52 2.84 -26.19
C ARG A 128 -4.39 3.84 -26.42
N ARG A 129 -3.28 3.38 -27.01
CA ARG A 129 -2.15 4.25 -27.39
C ARG A 129 -2.64 5.29 -28.40
N GLY A 130 -2.17 6.53 -28.28
CA GLY A 130 -2.54 7.64 -29.16
C GLY A 130 -3.74 8.49 -28.70
N LEU A 131 -4.46 8.08 -27.65
CA LEU A 131 -5.49 8.89 -27.01
C LEU A 131 -5.05 9.28 -25.59
N SER A 132 -5.55 10.40 -25.08
CA SER A 132 -5.26 10.81 -23.70
C SER A 132 -5.93 9.85 -22.70
N ALA A 133 -5.15 9.29 -21.78
CA ALA A 133 -5.66 8.36 -20.77
C ALA A 133 -6.75 8.99 -19.87
N LYS A 134 -6.74 10.32 -19.73
CA LYS A 134 -7.70 11.06 -18.91
C LYS A 134 -9.10 11.14 -19.53
N LEU A 135 -9.20 11.15 -20.87
CA LEU A 135 -10.49 11.23 -21.58
C LEU A 135 -11.04 9.86 -21.98
N GLN A 136 -10.31 8.77 -21.71
CA GLN A 136 -10.74 7.42 -22.04
C GLN A 136 -11.71 6.86 -21.00
N GLN A 137 -12.87 6.39 -21.49
CA GLN A 137 -13.83 5.68 -20.65
C GLN A 137 -13.26 4.31 -20.24
N SER A 138 -12.99 4.16 -18.94
CA SER A 138 -12.46 2.90 -18.37
C SER A 138 -13.55 1.86 -18.06
N TRP A 139 -14.83 2.24 -18.13
CA TRP A 139 -15.97 1.35 -17.90
C TRP A 139 -16.57 0.92 -19.23
N GLU A 140 -16.52 -0.38 -19.53
CA GLU A 140 -17.05 -0.98 -20.74
C GLU A 140 -18.37 -1.71 -20.45
N GLY A 141 -19.35 -1.64 -21.36
CA GLY A 141 -20.64 -2.28 -21.16
C GLY A 141 -21.67 -1.92 -22.22
N PRO A 142 -22.88 -2.50 -22.15
CA PRO A 142 -23.35 -3.42 -21.11
C PRO A 142 -22.85 -4.87 -21.27
N TYR A 143 -22.64 -5.55 -20.15
CA TYR A 143 -22.37 -6.99 -20.05
C TYR A 143 -23.52 -7.68 -19.32
N THR A 144 -23.85 -8.91 -19.70
CA THR A 144 -24.81 -9.75 -18.99
C THR A 144 -24.09 -10.71 -18.05
N VAL A 145 -24.56 -10.84 -16.82
CA VAL A 145 -24.07 -11.86 -15.89
C VAL A 145 -24.62 -13.22 -16.35
N VAL A 146 -23.73 -14.12 -16.78
CA VAL A 146 -24.12 -15.46 -17.24
C VAL A 146 -24.25 -16.41 -16.07
N LYS A 147 -23.27 -16.40 -15.18
CA LYS A 147 -23.23 -17.31 -14.04
C LYS A 147 -22.55 -16.67 -12.84
N LYS A 148 -23.11 -16.88 -11.65
CA LYS A 148 -22.42 -16.60 -10.39
C LYS A 148 -21.54 -17.80 -10.04
N LEU A 149 -20.22 -17.60 -9.98
CA LEU A 149 -19.30 -18.67 -9.59
C LEU A 149 -19.16 -18.70 -8.06
N ASN A 150 -18.86 -17.53 -7.48
CA ASN A 150 -18.78 -17.30 -6.04
C ASN A 150 -19.50 -15.98 -5.70
N ASP A 151 -19.66 -15.66 -4.42
CA ASP A 151 -20.20 -14.34 -3.99
C ASP A 151 -19.38 -13.15 -4.51
N VAL A 152 -18.08 -13.38 -4.71
CA VAL A 152 -17.10 -12.37 -5.11
C VAL A 152 -16.79 -12.40 -6.62
N VAL A 153 -17.02 -13.53 -7.30
CA VAL A 153 -16.54 -13.77 -8.67
C VAL A 153 -17.69 -14.17 -9.58
N TYR A 154 -17.86 -13.42 -10.67
CA TYR A 154 -18.95 -13.58 -11.63
C TYR A 154 -18.40 -13.87 -13.02
N ARG A 155 -19.14 -14.67 -13.79
CA ARG A 155 -18.89 -14.87 -15.22
C ARG A 155 -19.81 -13.96 -16.01
N VAL A 156 -19.24 -13.02 -16.74
CA VAL A 156 -19.96 -12.01 -17.52
C VAL A 156 -19.68 -12.16 -19.01
N GLN A 157 -20.65 -11.80 -19.84
CA GLN A 157 -20.57 -11.94 -21.29
C GLN A 157 -21.17 -10.71 -21.97
N ARG A 158 -20.51 -10.21 -23.02
CA ARG A 158 -20.96 -8.99 -23.74
C ARG A 158 -22.05 -9.28 -24.75
N SER A 159 -21.92 -10.41 -25.45
CA SER A 159 -22.87 -10.89 -26.46
C SER A 159 -22.89 -12.41 -26.45
N PRO A 160 -23.97 -13.07 -26.90
CA PRO A 160 -24.11 -14.54 -26.84
C PRO A 160 -22.95 -15.32 -27.49
N TYR A 161 -22.30 -14.72 -28.51
CA TYR A 161 -21.18 -15.32 -29.23
C TYR A 161 -19.81 -14.92 -28.66
N ALA A 162 -19.74 -13.90 -27.80
CA ALA A 162 -18.49 -13.44 -27.23
C ALA A 162 -18.00 -14.40 -26.14
N LYS A 163 -16.68 -14.57 -26.04
CA LYS A 163 -16.07 -15.38 -24.96
C LYS A 163 -16.44 -14.79 -23.58
N PRO A 164 -17.04 -15.57 -22.68
CA PRO A 164 -17.36 -15.09 -21.35
C PRO A 164 -16.10 -14.88 -20.51
N LYS A 165 -16.10 -13.85 -19.65
CA LYS A 165 -14.98 -13.45 -18.79
C LYS A 165 -15.32 -13.66 -17.33
N VAL A 166 -14.35 -14.15 -16.55
CA VAL A 166 -14.47 -14.31 -15.10
C VAL A 166 -13.90 -13.05 -14.42
N ILE A 167 -14.72 -12.36 -13.64
CA ILE A 167 -14.41 -11.01 -13.12
C ILE A 167 -14.81 -10.90 -11.65
N HIS A 168 -13.95 -10.23 -10.88
CA HIS A 168 -14.19 -9.90 -9.48
C HIS A 168 -15.24 -8.77 -9.35
N ILE A 169 -16.08 -8.84 -8.33
CA ILE A 169 -17.19 -7.90 -8.10
C ILE A 169 -16.78 -6.42 -8.04
N ASN A 170 -15.62 -6.10 -7.43
CA ASN A 170 -15.04 -4.75 -7.43
C ASN A 170 -14.80 -4.13 -8.83
N ARG A 171 -14.79 -4.93 -9.89
CA ARG A 171 -14.66 -4.47 -11.28
C ARG A 171 -15.99 -4.43 -12.02
N LEU A 172 -17.09 -4.71 -11.33
CA LEU A 172 -18.44 -4.66 -11.87
C LEU A 172 -19.22 -3.52 -11.23
N ALA A 173 -20.03 -2.85 -12.02
CA ALA A 173 -20.98 -1.85 -11.53
C ALA A 173 -22.37 -2.13 -12.10
N PRO A 174 -23.44 -1.86 -11.34
CA PRO A 174 -24.81 -2.06 -11.84
C PRO A 174 -25.07 -1.18 -13.06
N TYR A 175 -25.67 -1.76 -14.10
CA TYR A 175 -26.16 -0.98 -15.25
C TYR A 175 -27.52 -0.39 -14.90
N ARG A 176 -27.63 0.95 -14.89
CA ARG A 176 -28.92 1.64 -14.69
C ARG A 176 -29.52 1.90 -16.07
N THR A 177 -30.61 1.21 -16.41
CA THR A 177 -31.44 1.61 -17.56
C THR A 177 -32.13 2.91 -17.18
N THR A 178 -31.66 4.05 -17.69
CA THR A 178 -32.50 5.24 -17.73
C THR A 178 -33.64 4.90 -18.68
N HIS A 179 -34.81 4.57 -18.12
CA HIS A 179 -36.04 4.59 -18.89
C HIS A 179 -36.21 6.03 -19.37
N HIS A 180 -35.72 6.32 -20.57
CA HIS A 180 -36.28 7.40 -21.36
C HIS A 180 -37.68 6.91 -21.74
N SER A 181 -38.61 7.11 -20.80
CA SER A 181 -40.03 7.10 -21.09
C SER A 181 -40.22 8.18 -22.15
N SER A 182 -40.23 7.77 -23.41
CA SER A 182 -40.67 8.59 -24.52
C SER A 182 -42.15 8.89 -24.28
N MET A 183 -42.43 10.08 -23.73
CA MET A 183 -43.67 10.79 -23.99
C MET A 183 -43.54 11.49 -25.34
#